data_AF-Q6AJC6-F1
#
_entry.id   AF-Q6AJC6-F1
#
_cell.length_a   1.000
_cell.length_b   1.000
_cell.length_c   1.000
_cell.angle_alpha   90.00
_cell.angle_beta   90.00
_cell.angle_gamma   90.00
#
_symmetry.space_group_name_H-M   'P 1'
#
loop_
_entity.id
_entity.type
_entity.pdbx_description
1 polymer ?
#
loop_
_entity_poly.entity_id
_entity_poly.type
_entity_poly.pdbx_seq_one_letter_code
_entity_poly.pdbx_strand_id
1 'polypeptide(L)'
;MSRFLPMPQVMRSVPLSAEYGRNLLQVSSNRYMLPSLVNRQMPSLVVRMVPMLFVMGIIFFLSNQPGDSLHLPAFAGVDKVAHFVAYGTLASTILIAFFKRWRDENVLKACLYLVFIVLLYGISDEFHQSFVPGRDVSAGDIIADLFGGIVVALGFWQGRRWQEVKLMESEG
;
A
#
# COMPACT_ATOMS: atom_id res chain seq x y z
N MET A 1 -0.26 8.51 -91.92
CA MET A 1 -0.04 8.69 -90.47
C MET A 1 -0.71 7.54 -89.73
N SER A 2 0.04 6.48 -89.47
CA SER A 2 -0.39 5.27 -88.75
C SER A 2 -0.42 5.52 -87.24
N ARG A 3 -1.59 5.39 -86.60
CA ARG A 3 -1.74 5.46 -85.15
C ARG A 3 -1.45 4.07 -84.55
N PHE A 4 -0.35 3.96 -83.82
CA PHE A 4 -0.06 2.85 -82.92
C PHE A 4 -1.00 2.94 -81.70
N LEU A 5 -1.74 1.87 -81.41
CA LEU A 5 -2.41 1.67 -80.11
C LEU A 5 -1.47 0.84 -79.21
N PRO A 6 -1.20 1.23 -77.95
CA PRO A 6 -0.47 0.40 -77.03
C PRO A 6 -1.36 -0.73 -76.46
N MET A 7 -0.74 -1.90 -76.28
CA MET A 7 -1.33 -3.12 -75.73
C MET A 7 -1.80 -2.97 -74.26
N PRO A 8 -2.79 -3.76 -73.80
CA PRO A 8 -3.23 -3.76 -72.41
C PRO A 8 -2.18 -4.37 -71.49
N GLN A 9 -1.93 -3.70 -70.36
CA GLN A 9 -1.04 -4.13 -69.29
C GLN A 9 -1.57 -5.41 -68.63
N VAL A 10 -0.73 -6.44 -68.55
CA VAL A 10 -1.00 -7.68 -67.83
C VAL A 10 -1.13 -7.38 -66.32
N MET A 11 -2.32 -7.59 -65.75
CA MET A 11 -2.54 -7.59 -64.31
C MET A 11 -1.65 -8.65 -63.67
N ARG A 12 -0.67 -8.21 -62.87
CA ARG A 12 0.11 -9.11 -62.01
C ARG A 12 -0.81 -9.61 -60.90
N SER A 13 -1.03 -10.92 -60.84
CA SER A 13 -1.70 -11.58 -59.73
C SER A 13 -0.87 -11.43 -58.46
N VAL A 14 -1.36 -10.63 -57.51
CA VAL A 14 -0.79 -10.55 -56.16
C VAL A 14 -1.05 -11.90 -55.47
N PRO A 15 -0.06 -12.54 -54.83
CA PRO A 15 -0.27 -13.82 -54.15
C PRO A 15 -1.16 -13.63 -52.92
N LEU A 16 -2.34 -14.28 -52.93
CA LEU A 16 -3.35 -14.31 -51.85
C LEU A 16 -2.82 -14.78 -50.48
N SER A 17 -1.64 -15.41 -50.43
CA SER A 17 -1.05 -15.95 -49.19
C SER A 17 -0.46 -14.89 -48.27
N ALA A 18 -0.05 -13.72 -48.78
CA ALA A 18 0.56 -12.67 -47.98
C ALA A 18 -0.48 -11.82 -47.22
N GLU A 19 -1.71 -11.76 -47.71
CA GLU A 19 -2.77 -10.94 -47.10
C GLU A 19 -3.52 -11.69 -46.00
N TYR A 20 -3.69 -13.00 -46.14
CA TYR A 20 -4.31 -13.84 -45.11
C TYR A 20 -3.49 -13.90 -43.81
N GLY A 21 -2.15 -13.93 -43.92
CA GLY A 21 -1.25 -13.93 -42.76
C GLY A 21 -1.25 -12.62 -41.95
N ARG A 22 -1.50 -11.48 -42.61
CA ARG A 22 -1.58 -10.17 -41.92
C ARG A 22 -2.84 -10.04 -41.06
N ASN A 23 -3.96 -10.59 -41.52
CA ASN A 23 -5.21 -10.54 -40.76
C ASN A 23 -5.16 -11.43 -39.51
N LEU A 24 -4.48 -12.58 -39.54
CA LEU A 24 -4.33 -13.44 -38.36
C LEU A 24 -3.42 -12.82 -37.28
N LEU A 25 -2.37 -12.08 -37.69
CA LEU A 25 -1.52 -11.34 -36.76
C LEU A 25 -2.20 -10.10 -36.18
N GLN A 26 -3.17 -9.51 -36.89
CA GLN A 26 -3.97 -8.39 -36.39
C GLN A 26 -5.12 -8.85 -35.47
N VAL A 27 -5.64 -10.06 -35.66
CA VAL A 27 -6.68 -10.65 -34.78
C VAL A 27 -6.08 -11.25 -33.49
N SER A 28 -4.77 -11.50 -33.45
CA SER A 28 -4.07 -12.03 -32.26
C SER A 28 -3.69 -10.97 -31.23
N SER A 29 -3.68 -9.68 -31.57
CA SER A 29 -3.22 -8.61 -30.66
C SER A 29 -4.34 -7.99 -29.81
N ASN A 30 -5.59 -8.37 -30.03
CA ASN A 30 -6.74 -7.74 -29.36
C ASN A 30 -7.32 -8.54 -28.18
N ARG A 31 -6.57 -9.53 -27.66
CA ARG A 31 -6.98 -10.39 -26.53
C ARG A 31 -6.45 -9.93 -25.16
N TYR A 32 -5.91 -8.71 -25.08
CA TYR A 32 -5.49 -8.08 -23.82
C TYR A 32 -6.15 -6.71 -23.56
N MET A 33 -7.17 -6.32 -24.34
CA MET A 33 -8.15 -5.36 -23.84
C MET A 33 -9.19 -6.10 -23.01
N LEU A 34 -8.77 -6.69 -21.89
CA LEU A 34 -9.68 -6.69 -20.74
C LEU A 34 -9.72 -5.23 -20.30
N PRO A 35 -10.86 -4.52 -20.45
CA PRO A 35 -11.00 -3.27 -19.74
C PRO A 35 -10.69 -3.61 -18.29
N SER A 36 -9.99 -2.72 -17.60
CA SER A 36 -9.81 -2.75 -16.16
C SER A 36 -11.19 -2.62 -15.50
N LEU A 37 -12.01 -3.67 -15.59
CA LEU A 37 -13.42 -3.74 -15.20
C LEU A 37 -13.62 -3.70 -13.69
N VAL A 38 -12.55 -3.40 -12.96
CA VAL A 38 -12.60 -3.06 -11.56
C VAL A 38 -11.81 -1.77 -11.37
N ASN A 39 -12.29 -0.68 -11.95
CA ASN A 39 -12.06 0.65 -11.38
C ASN A 39 -12.80 0.71 -10.04
N ARG A 40 -12.31 -0.03 -9.03
CA ARG A 40 -12.59 0.29 -7.63
C ARG A 40 -11.91 1.64 -7.42
N GLN A 41 -12.64 2.73 -7.67
CA GLN A 41 -12.22 4.04 -7.19
C GLN A 41 -12.13 3.90 -5.68
N MET A 42 -10.93 3.59 -5.19
CA MET A 42 -10.65 3.60 -3.77
C MET A 42 -11.09 4.97 -3.27
N PRO A 43 -11.79 5.03 -2.13
CA PRO A 43 -12.32 6.28 -1.64
C PRO A 43 -11.18 7.30 -1.48
N SER A 44 -11.54 8.58 -1.54
CA SER A 44 -10.56 9.68 -1.51
C SER A 44 -9.58 9.51 -0.35
N LEU A 45 -8.38 10.08 -0.47
CA LEU A 45 -7.38 10.03 0.60
C LEU A 45 -7.98 10.47 1.94
N VAL A 46 -8.83 11.50 1.93
CA VAL A 46 -9.55 12.01 3.10
C VAL A 46 -10.36 10.92 3.81
N VAL A 47 -11.15 10.14 3.07
CA VAL A 47 -11.95 9.06 3.66
C VAL A 47 -11.05 7.97 4.25
N ARG A 48 -9.93 7.67 3.59
CA ARG A 48 -8.97 6.66 4.07
C ARG A 48 -8.16 7.14 5.29
N MET A 49 -8.09 8.44 5.55
CA MET A 49 -7.49 9.00 6.76
C MET A 49 -8.41 8.92 7.97
N VAL A 50 -9.73 8.73 7.79
CA VAL A 50 -10.69 8.68 8.91
C VAL A 50 -10.31 7.61 9.96
N PRO A 51 -10.01 6.35 9.60
CA PRO A 51 -9.60 5.35 10.59
C PRO A 51 -8.29 5.72 11.30
N MET A 52 -7.33 6.31 10.56
CA MET A 52 -6.06 6.76 11.10
C MET A 52 -6.24 7.85 12.15
N LEU A 53 -6.99 8.91 11.81
CA LEU A 53 -7.29 10.00 12.74
C LEU A 53 -8.11 9.54 13.93
N PHE A 54 -9.03 8.58 13.72
CA PHE A 54 -9.81 7.99 14.78
C PHE A 54 -8.94 7.21 15.77
N VAL A 55 -8.02 6.36 15.29
CA VAL A 55 -7.08 5.62 16.15
C VAL A 55 -6.14 6.57 16.88
N MET A 56 -5.60 7.60 16.21
CA MET A 56 -4.81 8.65 16.87
C MET A 56 -5.63 9.34 17.98
N GLY A 57 -6.89 9.68 17.71
CA GLY A 57 -7.77 10.27 18.71
C GLY A 57 -8.01 9.36 19.93
N ILE A 58 -8.19 8.06 19.71
CA ILE A 58 -8.33 7.08 20.80
C ILE A 58 -7.04 7.00 21.62
N ILE A 59 -5.88 6.87 20.97
CA ILE A 59 -4.58 6.80 21.66
C ILE A 59 -4.40 8.04 22.52
N PHE A 60 -4.53 9.23 21.93
CA PHE A 60 -4.41 10.49 22.65
C PHE A 60 -5.38 10.61 23.83
N PHE A 61 -6.65 10.22 23.64
CA PHE A 61 -7.64 10.22 24.71
C PHE A 61 -7.27 9.30 25.88
N LEU A 62 -6.77 8.09 25.58
CA LEU A 62 -6.33 7.13 26.59
C LEU A 62 -5.05 7.60 27.29
N SER A 63 -4.10 8.19 26.56
CA SER A 63 -2.86 8.74 27.10
C SER A 63 -3.09 9.97 27.97
N ASN A 64 -4.16 10.73 27.73
CA ASN A 64 -4.56 11.87 28.58
C ASN A 64 -5.23 11.46 29.90
N GLN A 65 -5.51 10.17 30.13
CA GLN A 65 -6.10 9.72 31.39
C GLN A 65 -5.04 9.71 32.51
N PRO A 66 -5.32 10.26 33.71
CA PRO A 66 -4.42 10.19 34.86
C PRO A 66 -4.03 8.74 35.20
N GLY A 67 -2.82 8.51 35.69
CA GLY A 67 -2.33 7.15 35.98
C GLY A 67 -3.23 6.35 36.92
N ASP A 68 -3.86 7.02 37.90
CA ASP A 68 -4.76 6.40 38.87
C ASP A 68 -6.11 5.96 38.28
N SER A 69 -6.45 6.40 37.07
CA SER A 69 -7.71 6.09 36.41
C SER A 69 -7.64 4.89 35.48
N LEU A 70 -6.43 4.51 35.06
CA LEU A 70 -6.23 3.41 34.10
C LEU A 70 -5.92 2.11 34.84
N HIS A 71 -6.97 1.35 35.17
CA HIS A 71 -6.84 0.07 35.85
C HIS A 71 -6.45 -1.04 34.87
N LEU A 72 -5.16 -1.22 34.63
CA LEU A 72 -4.64 -2.36 33.87
C LEU A 72 -4.53 -3.61 34.76
N PRO A 73 -4.72 -4.82 34.21
CA PRO A 73 -4.42 -6.06 34.92
C PRO A 73 -3.02 -6.05 35.54
N ALA A 74 -2.90 -6.53 36.77
CA ALA A 74 -1.68 -6.40 37.59
C ALA A 74 -0.56 -7.40 37.24
N PHE A 75 -0.37 -7.74 35.96
CA PHE A 75 0.79 -8.53 35.52
C PHE A 75 1.83 -7.64 34.84
N ALA A 76 3.11 -7.98 35.01
CA ALA A 76 4.21 -7.17 34.51
C ALA A 76 4.19 -7.04 32.98
N GLY A 77 4.28 -5.81 32.48
CA GLY A 77 4.41 -5.51 31.04
C GLY A 77 3.10 -5.41 30.24
N VAL A 78 1.93 -5.43 30.89
CA VAL A 78 0.63 -5.23 30.22
C VAL A 78 0.57 -3.94 29.44
N ASP A 79 1.04 -2.86 30.05
CA ASP A 79 1.20 -1.54 29.50
C ASP A 79 2.02 -1.58 28.20
N LYS A 80 3.16 -2.28 28.20
CA LYS A 80 3.99 -2.44 26.99
C LYS A 80 3.26 -3.24 25.89
N VAL A 81 2.45 -4.25 26.26
CA VAL A 81 1.62 -4.97 25.28
C VAL A 81 0.52 -4.05 24.73
N ALA A 82 -0.10 -3.23 25.56
CA ALA A 82 -1.11 -2.27 25.15
C ALA A 82 -0.53 -1.25 24.15
N HIS A 83 0.65 -0.70 24.44
CA HIS A 83 1.42 0.16 23.54
C HIS A 83 1.72 -0.53 22.20
N PHE A 84 2.28 -1.74 22.24
CA PHE A 84 2.55 -2.53 21.04
C PHE A 84 1.30 -2.72 20.16
N VAL A 85 0.15 -3.07 20.76
CA VAL A 85 -1.10 -3.30 20.04
C VAL A 85 -1.69 -1.98 19.50
N ALA A 86 -1.68 -0.91 20.31
CA ALA A 86 -2.20 0.39 19.93
C ALA A 86 -1.44 0.97 18.73
N TYR A 87 -0.12 0.96 18.78
CA TYR A 87 0.72 1.52 17.72
C TYR A 87 0.86 0.59 16.52
N GLY A 88 0.73 -0.73 16.69
CA GLY A 88 0.50 -1.65 15.56
C GLY A 88 -0.83 -1.38 14.84
N THR A 89 -1.88 -1.07 15.59
CA THR A 89 -3.18 -0.66 15.01
C THR A 89 -3.05 0.67 14.26
N LEU A 90 -2.37 1.66 14.85
CA LEU A 90 -2.06 2.92 14.20
C LEU A 90 -1.28 2.69 12.89
N ALA A 91 -0.20 1.90 12.92
CA ALA A 91 0.59 1.56 11.74
C ALA A 91 -0.26 0.93 10.64
N SER A 92 -1.18 0.03 11.00
CA SER A 92 -2.08 -0.63 10.05
C SER A 92 -3.01 0.39 9.38
N THR A 93 -3.55 1.35 10.14
CA THR A 93 -4.40 2.41 9.56
C THR A 93 -3.63 3.40 8.69
N ILE A 94 -2.37 3.72 9.03
CA ILE A 94 -1.48 4.53 8.18
C ILE A 94 -1.24 3.82 6.85
N LEU A 95 -0.96 2.51 6.87
CA LEU A 95 -0.83 1.73 5.64
C LEU A 95 -2.08 1.82 4.78
N ILE A 96 -3.28 1.69 5.35
CA ILE A 96 -4.55 1.81 4.61
C ILE A 96 -4.69 3.21 3.98
N ALA A 97 -4.38 4.26 4.74
CA ALA A 97 -4.44 5.64 4.28
C ALA A 97 -3.53 5.88 3.06
N PHE A 98 -2.28 5.39 3.13
CA PHE A 98 -1.25 5.66 2.14
C PHE A 98 -1.01 4.54 1.13
N PHE A 99 -1.75 3.43 1.20
CA PHE A 99 -1.53 2.23 0.39
C PHE A 99 -1.37 2.53 -1.11
N LYS A 100 -2.27 3.33 -1.69
CA LYS A 100 -2.22 3.67 -3.13
C LYS A 100 -0.92 4.36 -3.51
N ARG A 101 -0.44 5.28 -2.66
CA ARG A 101 0.81 6.00 -2.90
C ARG A 101 2.01 5.07 -2.78
N TRP A 102 2.01 4.22 -1.76
CA TRP A 102 3.13 3.33 -1.47
C TRP A 102 3.15 2.04 -2.29
N ARG A 103 2.05 1.69 -2.98
CA ARG A 103 1.96 0.53 -3.87
C ARG A 103 2.97 0.60 -5.02
N ASP A 104 3.20 1.80 -5.55
CA ASP A 104 4.05 2.01 -6.72
C ASP A 104 5.44 2.56 -6.33
N GLU A 105 5.67 2.82 -5.04
CA GLU A 105 6.95 3.25 -4.48
C GLU A 105 7.83 2.05 -4.06
N ASN A 106 9.10 2.32 -3.79
CA ASN A 106 10.02 1.34 -3.23
C ASN A 106 9.50 0.87 -1.85
N VAL A 107 9.28 -0.44 -1.70
CA VAL A 107 8.69 -1.03 -0.49
C VAL A 107 9.48 -0.72 0.78
N LEU A 108 10.82 -0.68 0.70
CA LEU A 108 11.66 -0.37 1.85
C LEU A 108 11.46 1.08 2.29
N LYS A 109 11.33 2.03 1.35
CA LYS A 109 11.04 3.42 1.65
C LYS A 109 9.67 3.57 2.34
N ALA A 110 8.65 2.87 1.85
CA ALA A 110 7.32 2.87 2.48
C ALA A 110 7.36 2.35 3.92
N CYS A 111 8.08 1.25 4.17
CA CYS A 111 8.28 0.71 5.52
C CYS A 111 9.01 1.70 6.44
N LEU A 112 10.07 2.36 5.95
CA LEU A 112 10.81 3.36 6.72
C LEU A 112 9.93 4.57 7.07
N TYR A 113 9.12 5.07 6.12
CA TYR A 113 8.18 6.16 6.40
C TYR A 113 7.12 5.76 7.43
N LEU A 114 6.57 4.55 7.32
CA LEU A 114 5.59 4.04 8.28
C LEU A 114 6.16 4.03 9.70
N VAL A 115 7.33 3.39 9.87
CA VAL A 115 8.01 3.28 11.17
C VAL A 115 8.37 4.66 11.71
N PHE A 116 8.84 5.56 10.85
CA PHE A 116 9.17 6.93 11.24
C PHE A 116 7.95 7.71 11.76
N ILE A 117 6.80 7.62 11.08
CA ILE A 117 5.56 8.28 11.53
C ILE A 117 5.10 7.72 12.87
N VAL A 118 5.13 6.39 13.03
CA VAL A 118 4.78 5.71 14.28
C VAL A 118 5.68 6.16 15.42
N LEU A 119 6.99 6.20 15.21
CA LEU A 119 7.97 6.63 16.20
C LEU A 119 7.78 8.10 16.60
N LEU A 120 7.56 8.99 15.62
CA LEU A 120 7.30 10.40 15.91
C LEU A 120 6.02 10.58 16.74
N TYR A 121 4.97 9.82 16.43
CA TYR A 121 3.73 9.87 17.19
C TYR A 121 3.93 9.34 18.62
N GLY A 122 4.64 8.21 18.79
CA GLY A 122 4.94 7.64 20.10
C GLY A 122 5.77 8.58 20.98
N ILE A 123 6.82 9.19 20.41
CA ILE A 123 7.60 10.22 21.12
C ILE A 123 6.72 11.40 21.52
N SER A 124 5.83 11.85 20.63
CA SER A 124 4.92 12.96 20.93
C SER A 124 3.91 12.62 22.03
N ASP A 125 3.46 11.36 22.09
CA ASP A 125 2.52 10.88 23.10
C ASP A 125 3.19 10.78 24.47
N GLU A 126 4.39 10.20 24.57
CA GLU A 126 5.17 10.16 25.81
C GLU A 126 5.53 11.58 26.31
N PHE A 127 5.87 12.48 25.39
CA PHE A 127 6.07 13.89 25.73
C PHE A 127 4.78 14.52 26.25
N HIS A 128 3.63 14.22 25.64
CA HIS A 128 2.32 14.69 26.13
C HIS A 128 1.99 14.10 27.51
N GLN A 129 2.24 12.81 27.74
CA GLN A 129 2.01 12.14 29.02
C GLN A 129 2.85 12.77 30.15
N SER A 130 4.01 13.37 29.85
CA SER A 130 4.79 14.11 30.85
C SER A 130 4.03 15.29 31.51
N PHE A 131 2.95 15.77 30.88
CA PHE A 131 2.07 16.81 31.42
C PHE A 131 0.83 16.25 32.14
N VAL A 132 0.62 14.94 32.12
CA VAL A 132 -0.56 14.27 32.70
C VAL A 132 -0.23 13.82 34.12
N PRO A 133 -0.97 14.29 35.16
CA PRO A 133 -0.70 13.90 36.54
C PRO A 133 -0.79 12.38 36.76
N GLY A 134 0.22 11.84 37.47
CA GLY A 134 0.28 10.41 37.81
C GLY A 134 0.67 9.49 36.66
N ARG A 135 1.00 10.01 35.47
CA ARG A 135 1.58 9.22 34.37
C ARG A 135 3.09 9.09 34.55
N ASP A 136 3.60 7.91 34.18
CA ASP A 136 5.03 7.63 34.10
C ASP A 136 5.45 7.62 32.64
N VAL A 137 6.53 8.34 32.32
CA VAL A 137 7.09 8.41 30.97
C VAL A 137 8.15 7.35 30.85
N SER A 138 8.03 6.46 29.87
CA SER A 138 8.91 5.30 29.75
C SER A 138 9.51 5.18 28.36
N ALA A 139 10.84 5.10 28.29
CA ALA A 139 11.51 4.66 27.08
C ALA A 139 11.06 3.25 26.65
N GLY A 140 10.59 2.43 27.60
CA GLY A 140 10.02 1.11 27.31
C GLY A 140 8.75 1.17 26.46
N ASP A 141 7.95 2.22 26.62
CA ASP A 141 6.69 2.41 25.87
C ASP A 141 6.98 2.88 24.45
N ILE A 142 7.94 3.81 24.26
CA ILE A 142 8.46 4.17 22.92
C ILE A 142 8.99 2.93 22.18
N ILE A 143 9.71 2.05 22.88
CA ILE A 143 10.23 0.81 22.29
C ILE A 143 9.09 -0.12 21.88
N ALA A 144 8.07 -0.29 22.74
CA ALA A 144 6.90 -1.10 22.43
C ALA A 144 6.13 -0.57 21.22
N ASP A 145 5.94 0.76 21.14
CA ASP A 145 5.30 1.45 20.02
C ASP A 145 6.05 1.18 18.71
N LEU A 146 7.38 1.33 18.76
CA LEU A 146 8.27 1.07 17.64
C LEU A 146 8.16 -0.37 17.15
N PHE A 147 8.14 -1.36 18.05
CA PHE A 147 7.97 -2.77 17.69
C PHE A 147 6.61 -3.03 17.04
N GLY A 148 5.54 -2.41 17.53
CA GLY A 148 4.21 -2.49 16.92
C GLY A 148 4.23 -2.02 15.45
N GLY A 149 4.87 -0.86 15.21
CA GLY A 149 5.08 -0.34 13.85
C GLY A 149 5.95 -1.23 12.96
N ILE A 150 7.05 -1.77 13.49
CA ILE A 150 7.97 -2.64 12.75
C ILE A 150 7.28 -3.94 12.31
N VAL A 151 6.50 -4.58 13.20
CA VAL A 151 5.79 -5.83 12.87
C VAL A 151 4.86 -5.63 11.68
N VAL A 152 4.12 -4.53 11.67
CA VAL A 152 3.23 -4.18 10.55
C VAL A 152 4.02 -3.86 9.28
N ALA A 153 5.14 -3.15 9.39
CA ALA A 153 6.02 -2.86 8.26
C ALA A 153 6.61 -4.15 7.63
N LEU A 154 7.05 -5.09 8.46
CA LEU A 154 7.55 -6.40 8.02
C LEU A 154 6.46 -7.22 7.35
N GLY A 155 5.24 -7.23 7.91
CA GLY A 155 4.09 -7.88 7.30
C GLY A 155 3.78 -7.32 5.92
N PHE A 156 3.80 -5.99 5.77
CA PHE A 156 3.62 -5.32 4.48
C PHE A 156 4.73 -5.67 3.48
N TRP A 157 6.00 -5.62 3.91
CA TRP A 157 7.14 -5.97 3.08
C TRP A 157 7.08 -7.42 2.59
N GLN A 158 6.81 -8.35 3.51
CA GLN A 158 6.68 -9.76 3.17
C GLN A 158 5.53 -9.97 2.18
N GLY A 159 4.36 -9.38 2.43
CA GLY A 159 3.21 -9.44 1.52
C GLY A 159 3.53 -8.97 0.10
N ARG A 160 4.33 -7.90 -0.04
CA ARG A 160 4.80 -7.40 -1.33
C ARG A 160 5.73 -8.38 -2.05
N ARG A 161 6.68 -8.97 -1.34
CA ARG A 161 7.59 -9.98 -1.91
C ARG A 161 6.84 -11.22 -2.42
N TRP A 162 5.83 -11.68 -1.69
CA TRP A 162 5.00 -12.82 -2.14
C TRP A 162 4.26 -12.51 -3.45
N GLN A 163 3.86 -11.25 -3.69
CA GLN A 163 3.22 -10.85 -4.93
C GLN A 163 4.19 -10.84 -6.11
N GLU A 164 5.42 -10.37 -5.89
CA GLU A 164 6.48 -10.37 -6.92
C GLU A 164 6.82 -11.79 -7.37
N VAL A 165 6.97 -12.74 -6.43
CA VAL A 165 7.24 -14.16 -6.75
C VAL A 165 6.12 -14.78 -7.59
N LYS A 166 4.85 -14.56 -7.23
CA LYS A 166 3.71 -15.10 -7.98
C LYS A 166 3.61 -14.56 -9.41
N LEU A 167 4.02 -13.31 -9.62
CA LEU A 167 4.04 -12.72 -10.96
C LEU A 167 5.11 -13.40 -11.83
N MET A 168 6.30 -13.65 -11.28
CA MET A 168 7.38 -14.36 -11.98
C MET A 168 6.99 -15.80 -12.36
N GLU A 169 6.30 -16.51 -11.46
CA GLU A 169 5.79 -17.87 -11.74
C GLU A 169 4.70 -17.88 -12.82
N SER A 170 3.96 -16.79 -13.01
CA SER A 170 2.91 -16.70 -14.04
C SER A 170 3.42 -16.32 -15.43
N GLU A 171 4.63 -15.77 -15.51
CA GLU A 171 5.28 -15.33 -16.75
C GLU A 171 6.25 -16.36 -17.34
N GLY A 172 6.65 -17.39 -16.58
CA GLY A 172 7.54 -18.48 -17.00
C GLY A 172 6.80 -19.74 -17.44
#